data_AF-A0A930WMB8-F1
#
_entry.id   AF-A0A930WMB8-F1
#
_cell.length_a   1.000
_cell.length_b   1.000
_cell.length_c   1.000
_cell.angle_alpha   90.00
_cell.angle_beta   90.00
_cell.angle_gamma   90.00
#
_symmetry.space_group_name_H-M   'P 1'
#
loop_
_entity.id
_entity.type
_entity.pdbx_description
1 polymer ?
#
loop_
_entity_poly.entity_id
_entity_poly.type
_entity_poly.pdbx_seq_one_letter_code
_entity_poly.pdbx_strand_id
1 'polypeptide(L)' 'MINPEFLAKVATDALLQEVNLAPKPGLVDPISTGAHKDMTKDTFYQSIEALRPYLLAYAEAGSRHTGTPLDLFNELRA' A
#
# COMPACT_ATOMS: atom_id res chain seq x y z
N MET A 1 -4.70 -3.30 -21.62
CA MET A 1 -5.07 -2.63 -20.36
C MET A 1 -4.53 -3.49 -19.22
N ILE A 2 -3.86 -2.90 -18.22
CA ILE A 2 -3.27 -3.67 -17.12
C ILE A 2 -4.41 -4.13 -16.18
N ASN A 3 -4.39 -5.38 -15.74
CA ASN A 3 -5.38 -5.94 -14.83
C ASN A 3 -5.29 -5.25 -13.44
N PRO A 4 -6.37 -4.64 -12.90
CA PRO A 4 -6.39 -4.05 -11.57
C PRO A 4 -5.99 -5.00 -10.43
N GLU A 5 -6.40 -6.26 -10.49
CA GLU A 5 -6.03 -7.27 -9.49
C GLU A 5 -4.52 -7.51 -9.47
N PHE A 6 -3.90 -7.52 -10.65
CA PHE A 6 -2.46 -7.64 -10.76
C PHE A 6 -1.75 -6.43 -10.14
N LEU A 7 -2.22 -5.21 -10.41
CA LEU A 7 -1.67 -3.99 -9.81
C LEU A 7 -1.77 -3.99 -8.28
N ALA A 8 -2.94 -4.35 -7.74
CA ALA A 8 -3.15 -4.44 -6.30
C ALA A 8 -2.23 -5.48 -5.65
N LYS A 9 -2.06 -6.65 -6.32
CA LYS A 9 -1.16 -7.70 -5.86
C LYS A 9 0.29 -7.22 -5.83
N VAL A 10 0.82 -6.67 -6.92
CA VAL A 10 2.23 -6.24 -6.96
C VAL A 10 2.51 -5.07 -6.02
N ALA A 11 1.54 -4.17 -5.80
CA ALA A 11 1.66 -3.10 -4.81
C ALA A 11 1.73 -3.66 -3.38
N THR A 12 0.88 -4.64 -3.06
CA THR A 12 0.91 -5.36 -1.77
C THR A 12 2.24 -6.10 -1.58
N ASP A 13 2.68 -6.85 -2.59
CA ASP A 13 3.94 -7.59 -2.56
C ASP A 13 5.14 -6.65 -2.39
N ALA A 14 5.13 -5.48 -3.03
CA ALA A 14 6.18 -4.48 -2.89
C ALA A 14 6.28 -3.95 -1.46
N LEU A 15 5.16 -3.68 -0.79
CA LEU A 15 5.15 -3.26 0.62
C LEU A 15 5.66 -4.39 1.54
N LEU A 16 5.28 -5.63 1.27
CA LEU A 16 5.78 -6.79 2.02
C LEU A 16 7.29 -6.97 1.82
N GLN A 17 7.81 -6.76 0.61
CA GLN A 17 9.25 -6.80 0.35
C GLN A 17 9.99 -5.66 1.06
N GLU A 18 9.41 -4.45 1.05
CA GLU A 18 9.98 -3.25 1.66
C GLU A 18 10.19 -3.42 3.17
N VAL A 19 9.17 -3.93 3.88
CA VAL A 19 9.26 -4.13 5.34
C VAL A 19 10.14 -5.33 5.72
N ASN A 20 10.36 -6.27 4.80
CA ASN A 20 11.21 -7.43 5.02
C ASN A 20 12.69 -7.19 4.66
N LEU A 21 13.02 -6.07 4.02
CA LEU A 21 14.39 -5.71 3.73
C LEU A 21 15.08 -5.19 5.00
N ALA A 22 16.27 -5.70 5.32
CA ALA A 22 17.07 -5.27 6.46
C ALA A 22 18.57 -5.23 6.08
N PRO A 23 19.38 -4.33 6.68
CA PRO A 23 19.00 -3.29 7.64
C PRO A 23 18.42 -2.03 6.97
N LYS A 24 17.48 -1.35 7.64
CA LYS A 24 16.94 -0.04 7.21
C LYS A 24 17.09 1.00 8.33
N PRO A 25 18.21 1.73 8.41
CA PRO A 25 18.47 2.69 9.47
C PRO A 25 17.35 3.71 9.64
N GLY A 26 16.78 3.78 10.85
CA GLY A 26 15.71 4.72 11.20
C GLY A 26 14.29 4.29 10.81
N LEU A 27 14.13 3.26 9.97
CA LEU A 27 12.83 2.74 9.54
C LEU A 27 12.50 1.42 10.25
N VAL A 28 11.24 1.01 10.16
CA VAL A 28 10.82 -0.34 10.57
C VAL A 28 11.36 -1.38 9.59
N ASP A 29 11.97 -2.43 10.13
CA ASP A 29 12.46 -3.60 9.43
C ASP A 29 12.32 -4.87 10.31
N PRO A 30 12.79 -6.06 9.88
CA PRO A 30 12.69 -7.28 10.67
C PRO A 30 13.55 -7.34 11.93
N ILE A 31 14.53 -6.44 12.08
CA ILE A 31 15.53 -6.45 13.15
C ILE A 31 15.24 -5.32 14.16
N SER A 32 14.60 -4.22 13.74
CA SER A 32 14.38 -3.02 14.54
C SER A 32 13.07 -2.30 14.17
N THR A 33 12.47 -1.63 15.15
CA THR A 33 11.39 -0.65 14.91
C THR A 33 11.90 0.71 14.42
N GLY A 34 13.22 0.85 14.23
CA GLY A 34 13.83 2.11 13.79
C GLY A 34 13.60 3.22 14.81
N ALA A 35 13.20 4.41 14.32
CA ALA A 35 12.84 5.54 15.17
C ALA A 35 11.40 5.46 15.72
N HIS A 36 10.61 4.46 15.30
CA HIS A 36 9.21 4.34 15.68
C HIS A 36 9.05 3.78 17.10
N LYS A 37 8.06 4.32 17.82
CA LYS A 37 7.62 3.83 19.15
C LYS A 37 6.23 3.20 19.10
N ASP A 38 5.51 3.43 18.01
CA ASP A 38 4.11 3.11 17.77
C ASP A 38 3.92 2.07 16.66
N MET A 39 5.00 1.67 15.99
CA MET A 39 4.97 0.74 14.87
C MET A 39 6.07 -0.31 14.98
N THR A 40 5.69 -1.58 14.83
CA THR A 40 6.54 -2.75 14.66
C THR A 40 6.35 -3.35 13.26
N LYS A 41 7.18 -4.32 12.89
CA LYS A 41 6.98 -5.11 11.67
C LYS A 41 5.57 -5.71 11.59
N ASP A 42 5.04 -6.19 12.72
CA ASP A 42 3.72 -6.84 12.74
C ASP A 42 2.59 -5.84 12.56
N THR A 43 2.66 -4.66 13.19
CA THR A 43 1.68 -3.59 12.91
C THR A 43 1.80 -3.07 11.48
N PHE A 44 3.00 -3.12 10.88
CA PHE A 44 3.21 -2.78 9.48
C PHE A 44 2.51 -3.80 8.57
N TYR A 45 2.64 -5.11 8.83
CA TYR A 45 1.89 -6.14 8.10
C TYR A 45 0.38 -5.95 8.23
N GLN A 46 -0.11 -5.67 9.44
CA GLN A 46 -1.53 -5.36 9.65
C GLN A 46 -1.97 -4.15 8.82
N SER A 47 -1.11 -3.13 8.70
CA SER A 47 -1.37 -1.95 7.87
C SER A 47 -1.42 -2.30 6.38
N ILE A 48 -0.54 -3.19 5.90
CA ILE A 48 -0.57 -3.69 4.52
C ILE A 48 -1.89 -4.42 4.24
N GLU A 49 -2.32 -5.33 5.12
CA GLU A 49 -3.60 -6.04 4.97
C GLU A 49 -4.79 -5.09 4.98
N ALA A 50 -4.77 -4.08 5.86
CA ALA A 50 -5.82 -3.06 5.93
C ALA A 50 -5.89 -2.22 4.63
N LEU A 51 -4.74 -1.94 3.99
CA LEU A 51 -4.67 -1.17 2.75
C LEU A 51 -4.96 -2.00 1.49
N ARG A 52 -4.72 -3.33 1.52
CA ARG A 52 -4.89 -4.23 0.36
C ARG A 52 -6.21 -4.06 -0.42
N PRO A 53 -7.41 -4.04 0.20
CA PRO A 53 -8.66 -3.85 -0.54
C PRO A 53 -8.73 -2.47 -1.23
N TYR A 54 -8.12 -1.45 -0.64
CA TYR A 54 -8.07 -0.11 -1.23
C TYR A 54 -7.13 -0.04 -2.42
N LEU A 55 -6.00 -0.76 -2.41
CA LEU A 55 -5.12 -0.85 -3.59
C LEU A 55 -5.86 -1.39 -4.83
N LEU A 56 -6.77 -2.36 -4.63
CA LEU A 56 -7.66 -2.84 -5.69
C LEU A 56 -8.67 -1.78 -6.11
N ALA A 57 -9.40 -1.20 -5.15
CA ALA A 57 -10.37 -0.14 -5.43
C ALA A 57 -9.75 1.04 -6.20
N TYR A 58 -8.51 1.40 -5.88
CA TYR A 58 -7.77 2.49 -6.53
C TYR A 58 -7.42 2.13 -7.97
N ALA A 59 -6.95 0.90 -8.21
CA ALA A 59 -6.64 0.41 -9.55
C ALA A 59 -7.90 0.29 -10.42
N GLU A 60 -9.02 -0.18 -9.86
CA GLU A 60 -10.31 -0.27 -10.54
C GLU A 60 -10.86 1.11 -10.90
N ALA A 61 -10.85 2.04 -9.95
CA ALA A 61 -11.21 3.45 -10.17
C ALA A 61 -10.38 4.07 -11.29
N GLY A 62 -9.06 3.97 -11.22
CA GLY A 62 -8.17 4.46 -12.27
C GLY A 62 -8.44 3.82 -13.64
N SER A 63 -8.76 2.52 -13.68
CA SER A 63 -8.98 1.80 -14.95
C SER A 63 -10.22 2.24 -15.72
N ARG A 64 -11.26 2.72 -15.00
CA ARG A 64 -12.54 3.14 -15.58
C ARG A 64 -12.72 4.66 -15.61
N HIS A 65 -11.73 5.41 -15.12
CA HIS A 65 -11.80 6.86 -15.01
C HIS A 65 -11.70 7.55 -16.37
N THR A 66 -12.60 8.50 -16.62
CA THR A 66 -12.66 9.31 -17.86
C THR A 66 -12.77 10.82 -17.60
N GLY A 67 -12.72 11.24 -16.33
CA GLY A 67 -12.98 12.61 -15.90
C GLY A 67 -11.72 13.41 -15.55
N THR A 68 -11.88 14.37 -14.65
CA THR A 68 -10.77 15.15 -14.10
C THR A 68 -10.14 14.43 -12.89
N PRO A 69 -8.89 14.76 -12.53
CA PRO A 69 -8.28 14.26 -11.30
C PRO A 69 -9.10 14.54 -10.03
N LEU A 70 -9.91 15.62 -10.01
CA LEU A 70 -10.78 15.94 -8.88
C LEU A 70 -11.95 14.95 -8.78
N ASP A 71 -12.51 14.51 -9.92
CA ASP A 71 -13.58 13.51 -9.95
C ASP A 71 -13.07 12.17 -9.40
N LEU A 72 -11.87 11.74 -9.83
CA LEU A 72 -11.23 10.54 -9.30
C LEU A 72 -10.92 10.67 -7.80
N PHE A 73 -10.37 11.81 -7.38
CA PHE A 73 -10.08 12.06 -5.97
C PHE A 73 -11.32 11.96 -5.07
N ASN A 74 -12.45 12.51 -5.53
CA ASN A 74 -13.71 12.45 -4.80
C ASN A 74 -14.27 11.03 -4.75
N GLU A 75 -14.20 10.28 -5.84
CA GLU A 75 -14.60 8.86 -5.89
C GLU A 75 -13.82 8.01 -4.90
N LEU A 76 -12.50 8.19 -4.84
CA LEU A 76 -11.60 7.41 -3.96
C LEU A 76 -11.78 7.71 -2.46
N ARG A 77 -12.54 8.76 -2.12
CA ARG A 77 -12.75 9.25 -0.74
C ARG A 77 -14.21 9.15 -0.26
N ALA A 78 -15.12 8.69 -1.10
CA ALA A 78 -16.51 8.43 -0.73
C ALA A 78 -16.63 7.21 0.19
#